data_AF-A0A9E0VJ12-F1
#
_entry.id   AF-A0A9E0VJ12-F1
#
_cell.length_a   1.000
_cell.length_b   1.000
_cell.length_c   1.000
_cell.angle_alpha   90.00
_cell.angle_beta   90.00
_cell.angle_gamma   90.00
#
_symmetry.space_group_name_H-M   'P 1'
#
loop_
_entity.id
_entity.type
_entity.pdbx_description
1 polymer ?
#
loop_
_entity_poly.entity_id
_entity_poly.type
_entity_poly.pdbx_seq_one_letter_code
_entity_poly.pdbx_strand_id
1 'polypeptide(L)'
;MQHLFVVTNSAYAAKIGGGTIASATEAHLLDKGSIAFFDMNGVLMTTSTTLTGQNKFWAALGQGTGLDGTQLEPKVSVVIPRDIYSLAKKAAVTPVAQVDTIGADGTAGAANLPSSPVVGTLAGILIVDTSLPVNNIVLPKYRYEYAVKYGDAAAAVLDGLIALINADPTAIVTATAHQNTGVTDGIVLTAKVVNKSFKTSVGETGPNDILGSATIQTAGAGGSTALVYGFGQPSDVLALEQIYSTTDGNTNQTWLPQYYWTKPTLVSAGDTYKLDTLMFPLNHENAIDKVHATTQSLILALKTGTTQLTSVETILGILFSATTVV
;
A
#
# COMPACT_ATOMS: atom_id res chain seq x y z
N MET A 1 16.72 4.14 13.00
CA MET A 1 15.80 2.98 13.00
C MET A 1 14.39 3.52 12.78
N GLN A 2 13.55 2.79 12.06
CA GLN A 2 12.19 3.22 11.73
C GLN A 2 11.26 2.08 12.15
N HIS A 3 10.27 2.38 13.00
CA HIS A 3 9.30 1.40 13.50
C HIS A 3 7.95 1.66 12.82
N LEU A 4 7.25 0.59 12.42
CA LEU A 4 5.86 0.67 11.96
C LEU A 4 4.94 -0.07 12.92
N PHE A 5 3.93 0.64 13.42
CA PHE A 5 2.84 0.07 14.21
C PHE A 5 1.55 0.11 13.39
N VAL A 6 1.02 -1.08 13.07
CA VAL A 6 -0.25 -1.25 12.37
C VAL A 6 -1.34 -1.49 13.41
N VAL A 7 -2.21 -0.50 13.58
CA VAL A 7 -3.21 -0.45 14.65
C VAL A 7 -4.58 -0.74 14.05
N THR A 8 -5.11 -1.93 14.35
CA THR A 8 -6.31 -2.47 13.69
C THR A 8 -7.42 -2.85 14.64
N ASN A 9 -7.16 -2.87 15.95
CA ASN A 9 -8.22 -3.05 16.93
C ASN A 9 -9.20 -1.86 16.86
N SER A 10 -10.38 -2.05 17.42
CA SER A 10 -11.37 -0.97 17.51
C SER A 10 -11.24 -0.18 18.81
N ALA A 11 -10.61 -0.76 19.84
CA ALA A 11 -10.47 -0.20 21.17
C ALA A 11 -9.01 0.03 21.57
N TYR A 12 -8.77 1.17 22.22
CA TYR A 12 -7.46 1.55 22.76
C TYR A 12 -7.10 0.69 23.97
N ALA A 13 -5.84 0.23 24.03
CA ALA A 13 -5.30 -0.57 25.13
C ALA A 13 -6.15 -1.80 25.50
N ALA A 14 -6.91 -2.33 24.53
CA ALA A 14 -7.73 -3.53 24.67
C ALA A 14 -6.87 -4.72 25.07
N LYS A 15 -7.37 -5.49 26.05
CA LYS A 15 -6.74 -6.67 26.62
C LYS A 15 -7.35 -7.95 26.02
N ILE A 16 -6.52 -8.97 25.81
CA ILE A 16 -7.00 -10.31 25.41
C ILE A 16 -7.99 -10.82 26.46
N GLY A 17 -9.16 -11.27 26.00
CA GLY A 17 -10.24 -11.71 26.89
C GLY A 17 -11.13 -10.60 27.43
N GLY A 18 -10.90 -9.33 27.03
CA GLY A 18 -11.76 -8.19 27.33
C GLY A 18 -11.19 -7.21 28.35
N GLY A 19 -11.74 -6.00 28.34
CA GLY A 19 -11.29 -4.89 29.18
C GLY A 19 -10.07 -4.16 28.62
N THR A 20 -9.45 -3.35 29.47
CA THR A 20 -8.29 -2.52 29.15
C THR A 20 -7.13 -2.94 30.05
N ILE A 21 -5.91 -2.98 29.50
CA ILE A 21 -4.71 -3.23 30.31
C ILE A 21 -4.52 -2.09 31.34
N ALA A 22 -3.95 -2.40 32.50
CA ALA A 22 -3.78 -1.39 33.57
C ALA A 22 -2.44 -0.63 33.52
N SER A 23 -1.39 -1.27 33.01
CA SER A 23 -0.02 -0.73 33.03
C SER A 23 0.88 -1.45 32.03
N ALA A 24 2.13 -0.99 31.93
CA ALA A 24 3.17 -1.59 31.11
C ALA A 24 3.46 -3.05 31.43
N THR A 25 3.26 -3.50 32.68
CA THR A 25 3.48 -4.91 33.06
C THR A 25 2.48 -5.84 32.38
N GLU A 26 1.32 -5.31 31.97
CA GLU A 26 0.31 -6.02 31.22
C GLU A 26 0.42 -5.83 29.69
N ALA A 27 1.47 -5.17 29.19
CA ALA A 27 1.62 -4.93 27.75
C ALA A 27 1.62 -6.22 26.91
N HIS A 28 2.10 -7.33 27.49
CA HIS A 28 2.06 -8.65 26.87
C HIS A 28 0.64 -9.18 26.63
N LEU A 29 -0.36 -8.64 27.35
CA LEU A 29 -1.77 -9.02 27.24
C LEU A 29 -2.56 -8.14 26.27
N LEU A 30 -1.90 -7.24 25.53
CA LEU A 30 -2.54 -6.42 24.51
C LEU A 30 -3.15 -7.31 23.41
N ASP A 31 -4.42 -7.04 23.10
CA ASP A 31 -5.11 -7.72 22.02
C ASP A 31 -4.49 -7.37 20.65
N LYS A 32 -4.70 -8.25 19.67
CA LYS A 32 -4.13 -8.09 18.32
C LYS A 32 -4.52 -6.73 17.74
N GLY A 33 -3.51 -5.98 17.28
CA GLY A 33 -3.69 -4.65 16.68
C GLY A 33 -4.07 -3.55 17.67
N SER A 34 -4.13 -3.85 18.98
CA SER A 34 -4.37 -2.88 20.04
C SER A 34 -3.07 -2.14 20.38
N ILE A 35 -3.15 -0.82 20.53
CA ILE A 35 -2.02 0.03 20.91
C ILE A 35 -2.24 0.57 22.32
N ALA A 36 -1.16 0.68 23.08
CA ALA A 36 -1.10 1.41 24.33
C ALA A 36 0.12 2.32 24.34
N PHE A 37 0.00 3.45 25.01
CA PHE A 37 1.10 4.37 25.25
C PHE A 37 1.34 4.46 26.74
N PHE A 38 2.60 4.52 27.15
CA PHE A 38 2.99 4.56 28.55
C PHE A 38 3.93 5.73 28.82
N ASP A 39 3.84 6.27 30.03
CA ASP A 39 4.86 7.17 30.53
C ASP A 39 6.17 6.42 30.88
N MET A 40 7.19 7.15 31.33
CA MET A 40 8.47 6.54 31.71
C MET A 40 8.38 5.61 32.93
N ASN A 41 7.31 5.72 33.74
CA ASN A 41 7.07 4.88 34.90
C ASN A 41 6.25 3.62 34.54
N GLY A 42 5.85 3.46 33.28
CA GLY A 42 5.02 2.35 32.83
C GLY A 42 3.54 2.52 33.15
N VAL A 43 3.08 3.73 33.48
CA VAL A 43 1.67 4.05 33.67
C VAL A 43 1.01 4.21 32.31
N LEU A 44 -0.14 3.56 32.12
CA LEU A 44 -0.93 3.68 30.90
C LEU A 44 -1.40 5.13 30.73
N MET A 45 -1.17 5.69 29.54
CA MET A 45 -1.70 6.99 29.16
C MET A 45 -3.12 6.86 28.63
N THR A 46 -3.96 7.81 28.98
CA THR A 46 -5.38 7.86 28.65
C THR A 46 -5.72 9.24 28.12
N THR A 47 -6.94 9.40 27.61
CA THR A 47 -7.44 10.70 27.12
C THR A 47 -7.60 11.75 28.23
N SER A 48 -7.39 11.39 29.51
CA SER A 48 -7.39 12.30 30.66
C SER A 48 -6.05 12.41 31.37
N THR A 49 -4.98 11.82 30.83
CA THR A 49 -3.66 11.83 31.49
C THR A 49 -3.09 13.25 31.58
N THR A 50 -2.57 13.61 32.75
CA THR A 50 -1.79 14.84 32.96
C THR A 50 -0.31 14.50 32.97
N LEU A 51 0.50 15.22 32.20
CA LEU A 51 1.91 14.87 31.95
C LEU A 51 2.92 15.70 32.76
N THR A 52 2.59 16.03 34.01
CA THR A 52 3.48 16.82 34.89
C THR A 52 4.80 16.09 35.13
N GLY A 53 5.92 16.70 34.74
CA GLY A 53 7.26 16.14 34.93
C GLY A 53 7.66 14.99 33.99
N GLN A 54 6.78 14.57 33.08
CA GLN A 54 7.08 13.53 32.10
C GLN A 54 7.60 14.17 30.81
N ASN A 55 8.83 13.91 30.38
CA ASN A 55 9.37 14.45 29.12
C ASN A 55 9.53 13.39 28.02
N LYS A 56 9.21 12.13 28.32
CA LYS A 56 9.37 10.99 27.43
C LYS A 56 8.21 10.02 27.59
N PHE A 57 7.97 9.22 26.57
CA PHE A 57 6.96 8.16 26.58
C PHE A 57 7.39 7.02 25.66
N TRP A 58 6.66 5.91 25.66
CA TRP A 58 6.85 4.82 24.70
C TRP A 58 5.51 4.16 24.38
N ALA A 59 5.48 3.34 23.34
CA ALA A 59 4.27 2.68 22.86
C ALA A 59 4.46 1.16 22.78
N ALA A 60 3.39 0.41 22.98
CA ALA A 60 3.32 -1.02 22.70
C ALA A 60 2.17 -1.34 21.75
N LEU A 61 2.35 -2.36 20.92
CA LEU A 61 1.36 -2.89 19.98
C LEU A 61 1.21 -4.40 20.17
N GLY A 62 -0.01 -4.86 20.40
CA GLY A 62 -0.34 -6.28 20.45
C GLY A 62 -0.18 -6.96 19.09
N GLN A 63 0.62 -8.01 19.03
CA GLN A 63 0.93 -8.74 17.80
C GLN A 63 -0.05 -9.90 17.50
N GLY A 64 -0.82 -10.34 18.50
CA GLY A 64 -1.71 -11.50 18.39
C GLY A 64 -0.95 -12.82 18.54
N THR A 65 -1.45 -13.87 17.88
CA THR A 65 -0.85 -15.22 17.90
C THR A 65 -0.04 -15.50 16.64
N GLY A 66 1.09 -16.19 16.79
CA GLY A 66 1.92 -16.72 15.71
C GLY A 66 1.22 -17.86 14.96
N LEU A 67 1.84 -18.30 13.87
CA LEU A 67 1.32 -19.41 13.04
C LEU A 67 1.28 -20.75 13.78
N ASP A 68 2.11 -20.90 14.79
CA ASP A 68 2.17 -22.04 15.71
C ASP A 68 1.15 -21.94 16.86
N GLY A 69 0.31 -20.90 16.87
CA GLY A 69 -0.67 -20.64 17.91
C GLY A 69 -0.08 -20.04 19.19
N THR A 70 1.23 -19.76 19.25
CA THR A 70 1.84 -19.10 20.41
C THR A 70 1.48 -17.63 20.45
N GLN A 71 1.32 -17.06 21.64
CA GLN A 71 1.12 -15.62 21.79
C GLN A 71 2.44 -14.90 21.48
N LEU A 72 2.40 -13.95 20.55
CA LEU A 72 3.57 -13.16 20.20
C LEU A 72 3.73 -12.02 21.19
N GLU A 73 4.97 -11.79 21.62
CA GLU A 73 5.35 -10.63 22.42
C GLU A 73 4.94 -9.33 21.71
N PRO A 74 4.50 -8.30 22.46
CA PRO A 74 4.08 -7.03 21.88
C PRO A 74 5.28 -6.33 21.21
N LYS A 75 5.03 -5.61 20.12
CA LYS A 75 6.02 -4.68 19.57
C LYS A 75 6.13 -3.49 20.50
N VAL A 76 7.34 -3.14 20.89
CA VAL A 76 7.62 -1.99 21.76
C VAL A 76 8.41 -0.94 20.99
N SER A 77 8.03 0.32 21.11
CA SER A 77 8.77 1.42 20.49
C SER A 77 10.03 1.72 21.30
N VAL A 78 11.01 2.35 20.67
CA VAL A 78 12.02 3.07 21.45
C VAL A 78 11.34 4.21 22.23
N VAL A 79 12.02 4.69 23.29
CA VAL A 79 11.55 5.82 24.08
C VAL A 79 11.56 7.09 23.22
N ILE A 80 10.44 7.81 23.23
CA ILE A 80 10.18 8.99 22.40
C ILE A 80 10.22 10.24 23.29
N PRO A 81 11.12 11.20 23.02
CA PRO A 81 11.11 12.50 23.67
C PRO A 81 9.89 13.34 23.23
N ARG A 82 9.27 14.03 24.19
CA ARG A 82 8.11 14.92 23.94
C ARG A 82 8.53 16.30 23.41
N ASP A 83 9.73 16.74 23.76
CA ASP A 83 10.27 18.09 23.54
C ASP A 83 10.93 18.29 22.18
N ILE A 84 11.29 17.20 21.48
CA ILE A 84 11.98 17.26 20.18
C ILE A 84 11.21 16.42 19.17
N TYR A 85 10.02 16.89 18.83
CA TYR A 85 9.06 16.18 17.99
C TYR A 85 8.62 17.00 16.79
N SER A 86 8.48 16.33 15.64
CA SER A 86 7.65 16.83 14.55
C SER A 86 6.60 15.77 14.18
N LEU A 87 5.32 16.16 14.24
CA LEU A 87 4.24 15.38 13.64
C LEU A 87 4.24 15.67 12.15
N ALA A 88 4.77 14.76 11.36
CA ALA A 88 4.56 14.80 9.92
C ALA A 88 3.39 13.88 9.59
N LYS A 89 2.31 14.45 9.01
CA LYS A 89 1.34 13.63 8.28
C LYS A 89 2.05 13.11 7.05
N LYS A 90 2.25 11.80 6.96
CA LYS A 90 2.91 11.20 5.80
C LYS A 90 1.89 11.21 4.66
N ALA A 91 2.26 11.78 3.52
CA ALA A 91 1.50 11.54 2.30
C ALA A 91 1.64 10.05 2.00
N ALA A 92 0.53 9.31 2.02
CA ALA A 92 0.52 8.06 1.28
C ALA A 92 0.29 8.45 -0.18
N VAL A 93 1.27 8.15 -1.03
CA VAL A 93 1.00 8.12 -2.45
C VAL A 93 0.30 6.80 -2.67
N THR A 94 -1.02 6.83 -2.89
CA THR A 94 -1.74 5.62 -3.30
C THR A 94 -1.14 5.18 -4.64
N PRO A 95 -0.51 4.00 -4.72
CA PRO A 95 0.01 3.50 -5.96
C PRO A 95 -1.19 3.26 -6.88
N VAL A 96 -1.12 3.85 -8.06
CA VAL A 96 -2.15 3.68 -9.09
C VAL A 96 -1.81 2.42 -9.86
N ALA A 97 -2.80 1.60 -10.14
CA ALA A 97 -2.64 0.51 -11.09
C ALA A 97 -2.16 1.10 -12.43
N GLN A 98 -1.16 0.49 -13.07
CA GLN A 98 -0.73 0.95 -14.38
C GLN A 98 -1.92 0.91 -15.35
N VAL A 99 -2.04 1.94 -16.19
CA VAL A 99 -3.03 2.02 -17.25
C VAL A 99 -2.35 2.20 -18.59
N ASP A 100 -2.61 1.29 -19.53
CA ASP A 100 -2.27 1.46 -20.93
C ASP A 100 -3.57 1.65 -21.72
N THR A 101 -3.59 2.58 -22.68
CA THR A 101 -4.72 2.80 -23.60
C THR A 101 -4.29 2.47 -25.02
N ILE A 102 -5.11 1.71 -25.74
CA ILE A 102 -4.91 1.33 -27.15
C ILE A 102 -5.95 2.09 -27.99
N GLY A 103 -5.51 2.96 -28.92
CA GLY A 103 -6.37 3.96 -29.59
C GLY A 103 -6.43 5.26 -28.77
N ALA A 104 -6.23 6.43 -29.39
CA ALA A 104 -5.35 7.49 -28.87
C ALA A 104 -5.97 8.65 -28.05
N ASP A 105 -5.16 9.10 -27.06
CA ASP A 105 -4.69 10.45 -26.66
C ASP A 105 -5.62 11.62 -26.36
N GLY A 106 -6.91 11.41 -26.14
CA GLY A 106 -7.77 12.52 -25.71
C GLY A 106 -7.87 13.69 -26.72
N THR A 107 -7.35 13.55 -27.95
CA THR A 107 -7.63 14.44 -29.09
C THR A 107 -7.58 13.65 -30.41
N ALA A 108 -8.77 13.25 -30.88
CA ALA A 108 -9.08 12.69 -32.21
C ALA A 108 -8.07 11.69 -32.83
N GLY A 109 -8.18 10.41 -32.48
CA GLY A 109 -7.58 9.30 -33.24
C GLY A 109 -7.99 7.95 -32.67
N ALA A 110 -8.89 7.23 -33.34
CA ALA A 110 -9.37 5.90 -32.95
C ALA A 110 -8.20 4.87 -32.93
N ALA A 111 -8.46 3.62 -32.54
CA ALA A 111 -7.57 2.46 -32.78
C ALA A 111 -7.20 2.25 -34.27
N ASN A 112 -7.57 3.19 -35.16
CA ASN A 112 -7.35 3.23 -36.60
C ASN A 112 -7.84 1.97 -37.30
N LEU A 113 -8.87 1.34 -36.74
CA LEU A 113 -9.55 0.21 -37.35
C LEU A 113 -10.31 0.66 -38.61
N PRO A 114 -10.28 -0.13 -39.69
CA PRO A 114 -11.16 0.05 -40.83
C PRO A 114 -12.63 0.08 -40.38
N SER A 115 -13.44 0.98 -40.96
CA SER A 115 -14.87 1.07 -40.66
C SER A 115 -15.63 -0.22 -40.98
N SER A 116 -15.14 -0.98 -41.97
CA SER A 116 -15.61 -2.30 -42.36
C SER A 116 -14.45 -3.29 -42.32
N PRO A 117 -14.18 -3.95 -41.18
CA PRO A 117 -13.11 -4.93 -41.07
C PRO A 117 -13.42 -6.18 -41.92
N VAL A 118 -12.37 -6.78 -42.49
CA VAL A 118 -12.53 -7.92 -43.40
C VAL A 118 -12.69 -9.21 -42.59
N VAL A 119 -13.68 -10.03 -42.92
CA VAL A 119 -13.93 -11.30 -42.22
C VAL A 119 -12.69 -12.18 -42.24
N GLY A 120 -12.33 -12.73 -41.09
CA GLY A 120 -11.17 -13.60 -40.90
C GLY A 120 -9.84 -12.88 -40.66
N THR A 121 -9.78 -11.55 -40.74
CA THR A 121 -8.60 -10.82 -40.24
C THR A 121 -8.52 -10.93 -38.72
N LEU A 122 -7.30 -10.98 -38.19
CA LEU A 122 -7.06 -11.07 -36.76
C LEU A 122 -6.84 -9.67 -36.17
N ALA A 123 -7.33 -9.46 -34.96
CA ALA A 123 -6.98 -8.35 -34.10
C ALA A 123 -6.25 -8.91 -32.89
N GLY A 124 -4.97 -8.56 -32.71
CA GLY A 124 -4.10 -9.14 -31.71
C GLY A 124 -3.60 -8.16 -30.65
N ILE A 125 -3.66 -8.57 -29.39
CA ILE A 125 -3.05 -7.86 -28.25
C ILE A 125 -2.14 -8.82 -27.49
N LEU A 126 -0.91 -8.38 -27.23
CA LEU A 126 0.05 -9.05 -26.37
C LEU A 126 0.27 -8.23 -25.10
N ILE A 127 0.05 -8.84 -23.95
CA ILE A 127 0.33 -8.25 -22.63
C ILE A 127 1.46 -9.04 -21.97
N VAL A 128 2.49 -8.33 -21.52
CA VAL A 128 3.68 -8.92 -20.88
C VAL A 128 3.77 -8.43 -19.44
N ASP A 129 3.81 -9.37 -18.48
CA ASP A 129 4.07 -9.02 -17.08
C ASP A 129 5.54 -8.58 -16.95
N THR A 130 5.76 -7.35 -16.49
CA THR A 130 7.11 -6.78 -16.27
C THR A 130 7.36 -6.47 -14.79
N SER A 131 6.55 -7.03 -13.89
CA SER A 131 6.67 -6.82 -12.44
C SER A 131 7.91 -7.45 -11.80
N LEU A 132 8.55 -8.41 -12.47
CA LEU A 132 9.76 -9.08 -11.97
C LEU A 132 11.03 -8.55 -12.66
N PRO A 133 12.16 -8.41 -11.92
CA PRO A 133 13.42 -7.94 -12.50
C PRO A 133 13.89 -8.88 -13.61
N VAL A 134 14.34 -8.27 -14.71
CA VAL A 134 14.70 -8.90 -15.99
C VAL A 134 16.04 -9.64 -15.87
N ASN A 135 16.14 -10.64 -15.00
CA ASN A 135 17.28 -11.54 -14.96
C ASN A 135 16.92 -12.87 -15.63
N ASN A 136 16.94 -12.89 -16.97
CA ASN A 136 16.88 -14.10 -17.81
C ASN A 136 15.67 -15.04 -17.65
N ILE A 137 14.56 -14.57 -17.06
CA ILE A 137 13.31 -15.34 -16.99
C ILE A 137 12.45 -15.03 -18.22
N VAL A 138 11.90 -16.07 -18.86
CA VAL A 138 10.85 -15.91 -19.87
C VAL A 138 9.66 -15.22 -19.19
N LEU A 139 9.47 -13.93 -19.47
CA LEU A 139 8.36 -13.17 -18.90
C LEU A 139 7.02 -13.81 -19.33
N PRO A 140 6.04 -13.94 -18.43
CA PRO A 140 4.70 -14.39 -18.79
C PRO A 140 4.12 -13.50 -19.90
N LYS A 141 3.73 -14.14 -21.00
CA LYS A 141 3.12 -13.50 -22.17
C LYS A 141 1.67 -13.95 -22.29
N TYR A 142 0.76 -13.00 -22.27
CA TYR A 142 -0.67 -13.22 -22.43
C TYR A 142 -1.07 -12.70 -23.81
N ARG A 143 -1.50 -13.60 -24.69
CA ARG A 143 -1.89 -13.25 -26.05
C ARG A 143 -3.39 -13.42 -26.21
N TYR A 144 -4.04 -12.37 -26.68
CA TYR A 144 -5.47 -12.36 -26.97
C TYR A 144 -5.66 -12.03 -28.45
N GLU A 145 -6.41 -12.87 -29.14
CA GLU A 145 -6.66 -12.74 -30.58
C GLU A 145 -8.16 -12.84 -30.84
N TYR A 146 -8.70 -11.89 -31.59
CA TYR A 146 -10.08 -11.93 -32.06
C TYR A 146 -10.11 -12.01 -33.58
N ALA A 147 -10.80 -13.02 -34.11
CA ALA A 147 -11.04 -13.15 -35.55
C ALA A 147 -12.33 -12.42 -35.94
N VAL A 148 -12.23 -11.48 -36.87
CA VAL A 148 -13.36 -10.68 -37.38
C VAL A 148 -14.43 -11.60 -37.99
N LYS A 149 -15.67 -11.46 -37.56
CA LYS A 149 -16.83 -12.20 -38.04
C LYS A 149 -17.63 -11.39 -39.06
N TYR A 150 -18.49 -12.07 -39.80
CA TYR A 150 -19.39 -11.42 -40.74
C TYR A 150 -20.31 -10.42 -40.01
N GLY A 151 -20.31 -9.17 -40.47
CA GLY A 151 -21.11 -8.08 -39.89
C GLY A 151 -20.46 -7.35 -38.71
N ASP A 152 -19.24 -7.73 -38.29
CA ASP A 152 -18.52 -7.01 -37.24
C ASP A 152 -18.16 -5.59 -37.73
N ALA A 153 -18.49 -4.59 -36.91
CA ALA A 153 -17.96 -3.24 -37.02
C ALA A 153 -16.70 -3.09 -36.15
N ALA A 154 -15.93 -2.02 -36.34
CA ALA A 154 -14.72 -1.74 -35.55
C ALA A 154 -14.94 -1.85 -34.02
N ALA A 155 -16.03 -1.28 -33.52
CA ALA A 155 -16.40 -1.38 -32.09
C ALA A 155 -16.62 -2.82 -31.63
N ALA A 156 -17.26 -3.66 -32.44
CA ALA A 156 -17.52 -5.07 -32.10
C ALA A 156 -16.23 -5.89 -32.01
N VAL A 157 -15.21 -5.56 -32.81
CA VAL A 157 -13.88 -6.17 -32.73
C VAL A 157 -13.19 -5.82 -31.41
N LEU A 158 -13.25 -4.54 -31.00
CA LEU A 158 -12.68 -4.09 -29.72
C LEU A 158 -13.42 -4.70 -28.52
N ASP A 159 -14.75 -4.73 -28.56
CA ASP A 159 -15.59 -5.35 -27.52
C ASP A 159 -15.31 -6.86 -27.40
N GLY A 160 -15.09 -7.54 -28.54
CA GLY A 160 -14.70 -8.95 -28.59
C GLY A 160 -13.35 -9.21 -27.90
N LEU A 161 -12.35 -8.35 -28.11
CA LEU A 161 -11.07 -8.43 -27.41
C LEU A 161 -11.18 -8.14 -25.92
N ILE A 162 -11.96 -7.13 -25.52
CA ILE A 162 -12.23 -6.83 -24.11
C ILE A 162 -12.85 -8.05 -23.42
N ALA A 163 -13.83 -8.70 -24.06
CA ALA A 163 -14.47 -9.89 -23.52
C ALA A 163 -13.47 -11.05 -23.34
N LEU A 164 -12.56 -11.27 -24.31
CA LEU A 164 -11.53 -12.30 -24.21
C LEU A 164 -10.55 -12.06 -23.05
N ILE A 165 -10.09 -10.81 -22.87
CA ILE A 165 -9.18 -10.44 -21.77
C ILE A 165 -9.87 -10.64 -20.42
N ASN A 166 -11.11 -10.18 -20.29
CA ASN A 166 -11.84 -10.25 -19.02
C ASN A 166 -12.35 -11.66 -18.69
N ALA A 167 -12.52 -12.53 -19.68
CA ALA A 167 -12.87 -13.93 -19.48
C ALA A 167 -11.69 -14.79 -18.98
N ASP A 168 -10.44 -14.33 -19.17
CA ASP A 168 -9.25 -15.04 -18.71
C ASP A 168 -9.03 -14.84 -17.20
N PRO A 169 -9.18 -15.91 -16.38
CA PRO A 169 -9.01 -15.81 -14.93
C PRO A 169 -7.56 -15.51 -14.53
N THR A 170 -6.60 -15.76 -15.42
CA THR A 170 -5.17 -15.55 -15.20
C THR A 170 -4.64 -14.22 -15.75
N ALA A 171 -5.48 -13.45 -16.44
CA ALA A 171 -5.11 -12.14 -16.96
C ALA A 171 -4.64 -11.22 -15.83
N ILE A 172 -3.55 -10.48 -16.08
CA ILE A 172 -2.97 -9.52 -15.12
C ILE A 172 -3.61 -8.13 -15.19
N VAL A 173 -4.43 -7.88 -16.22
CA VAL A 173 -5.16 -6.62 -16.45
C VAL A 173 -6.66 -6.87 -16.56
N THR A 174 -7.45 -5.84 -16.29
CA THR A 174 -8.85 -5.73 -16.68
C THR A 174 -8.93 -4.80 -17.89
N ALA A 175 -9.72 -5.18 -18.89
CA ALA A 175 -9.95 -4.39 -20.10
C ALA A 175 -11.32 -3.69 -20.04
N THR A 176 -11.38 -2.45 -20.50
CA THR A 176 -12.64 -1.71 -20.66
C THR A 176 -12.63 -0.95 -21.97
N ALA A 177 -13.81 -0.67 -22.52
CA ALA A 177 -13.95 0.13 -23.73
C ALA A 177 -13.54 1.58 -23.44
N HIS A 178 -12.62 2.12 -24.23
CA HIS A 178 -12.48 3.56 -24.33
C HIS A 178 -13.64 4.08 -25.18
N GLN A 179 -14.38 5.06 -24.67
CA GLN A 179 -15.50 5.66 -25.37
C GLN A 179 -15.24 7.13 -25.66
N ASN A 180 -15.38 7.50 -26.93
CA ASN A 180 -15.40 8.88 -27.36
C ASN A 180 -16.79 9.20 -27.91
N THR A 181 -17.49 10.15 -27.29
CA THR A 181 -18.87 10.54 -27.68
C THR A 181 -19.86 9.36 -27.79
N GLY A 182 -19.68 8.31 -26.96
CA GLY A 182 -20.55 7.12 -26.97
C GLY A 182 -20.20 6.06 -28.02
N VAL A 183 -19.07 6.20 -28.71
CA VAL A 183 -18.54 5.20 -29.66
C VAL A 183 -17.28 4.57 -29.06
N THR A 184 -17.21 3.24 -29.05
CA THR A 184 -15.98 2.52 -28.68
C THR A 184 -14.92 2.74 -29.76
N ASP A 185 -13.87 3.48 -29.41
CA ASP A 185 -12.77 3.83 -30.31
C ASP A 185 -11.40 3.34 -29.82
N GLY A 186 -11.36 2.68 -28.66
CA GLY A 186 -10.13 2.09 -28.11
C GLY A 186 -10.38 1.12 -26.94
N ILE A 187 -9.30 0.66 -26.33
CA ILE A 187 -9.31 -0.24 -25.15
C ILE A 187 -8.45 0.38 -24.05
N VAL A 188 -9.00 0.48 -22.85
CA VAL A 188 -8.26 0.83 -21.63
C VAL A 188 -7.94 -0.44 -20.86
N LEU A 189 -6.65 -0.72 -20.68
CA LEU A 189 -6.12 -1.83 -19.88
C LEU A 189 -5.66 -1.30 -18.53
N THR A 190 -6.17 -1.85 -17.44
CA THR A 190 -5.77 -1.49 -16.07
C THR A 190 -5.22 -2.71 -15.34
N ALA A 191 -4.06 -2.61 -14.69
CA ALA A 191 -3.53 -3.72 -13.89
C ALA A 191 -4.53 -4.14 -12.80
N LYS A 192 -4.80 -5.46 -12.66
CA LYS A 192 -5.72 -5.98 -11.63
C LYS A 192 -5.20 -5.78 -10.20
N VAL A 193 -3.87 -5.69 -10.06
CA VAL A 193 -3.20 -5.55 -8.77
C VAL A 193 -2.34 -4.29 -8.81
N VAL A 194 -2.49 -3.46 -7.78
CA VAL A 194 -1.66 -2.28 -7.55
C VAL A 194 -0.19 -2.70 -7.44
N ASN A 195 0.74 -1.93 -8.03
CA ASN A 195 2.18 -2.24 -8.16
C ASN A 195 2.56 -3.36 -9.14
N LYS A 196 1.62 -3.89 -9.93
CA LYS A 196 2.00 -4.67 -11.12
C LYS A 196 2.27 -3.75 -12.30
N SER A 197 3.43 -3.95 -12.92
CA SER A 197 3.79 -3.30 -14.17
C SER A 197 3.59 -4.27 -15.33
N PHE A 198 3.06 -3.78 -16.44
CA PHE A 198 2.92 -4.56 -17.66
C PHE A 198 3.36 -3.74 -18.88
N LYS A 199 3.57 -4.43 -19.99
CA LYS A 199 3.76 -3.78 -21.29
C LYS A 199 2.76 -4.37 -22.27
N THR A 200 2.21 -3.51 -23.10
CA THR A 200 1.27 -3.89 -24.16
C THR A 200 1.96 -3.79 -25.51
N SER A 201 1.66 -4.73 -26.40
CA SER A 201 1.99 -4.67 -27.82
C SER A 201 0.76 -5.03 -28.65
N VAL A 202 0.67 -4.48 -29.85
CA VAL A 202 -0.40 -4.70 -30.84
C VAL A 202 0.24 -5.07 -32.17
N GLY A 203 -0.46 -5.81 -33.04
CA GLY A 203 0.09 -6.19 -34.34
C GLY A 203 0.98 -7.44 -34.34
N GLU A 204 0.97 -8.21 -33.25
CA GLU A 204 1.93 -9.29 -33.00
C GLU A 204 1.52 -10.65 -33.62
N THR A 205 0.37 -10.73 -34.29
CA THR A 205 -0.18 -11.99 -34.84
C THR A 205 0.20 -12.24 -36.29
N GLY A 206 0.84 -11.28 -36.96
CA GLY A 206 1.34 -11.40 -38.33
C GLY A 206 1.03 -10.18 -39.22
N PRO A 207 1.38 -10.24 -40.53
CA PRO A 207 1.26 -9.10 -41.45
C PRO A 207 -0.17 -8.63 -41.72
N ASN A 208 -1.18 -9.35 -41.24
CA ASN A 208 -2.60 -9.07 -41.44
C ASN A 208 -3.34 -8.70 -40.13
N ASP A 209 -2.61 -8.34 -39.07
CA ASP A 209 -3.22 -7.90 -37.82
C ASP A 209 -3.79 -6.48 -37.98
N ILE A 210 -5.10 -6.37 -37.82
CA ILE A 210 -5.84 -5.13 -38.02
C ILE A 210 -5.53 -4.07 -36.94
N LEU A 211 -4.95 -4.48 -35.80
CA LEU A 211 -4.50 -3.57 -34.74
C LEU A 211 -3.02 -3.15 -34.87
N GLY A 212 -2.30 -3.60 -35.90
CA GLY A 212 -0.85 -3.35 -36.02
C GLY A 212 -0.42 -1.89 -36.18
N SER A 213 -1.37 -0.97 -36.37
CA SER A 213 -1.12 0.49 -36.41
C SER A 213 -1.74 1.26 -35.24
N ALA A 214 -2.34 0.56 -34.28
CA ALA A 214 -2.94 1.21 -33.12
C ALA A 214 -1.85 1.83 -32.24
N THR A 215 -2.08 3.07 -31.80
CA THR A 215 -1.18 3.74 -30.86
C THR A 215 -1.43 3.22 -29.45
N ILE A 216 -0.35 2.93 -28.72
CA ILE A 216 -0.39 2.57 -27.31
C ILE A 216 0.10 3.77 -26.52
N GLN A 217 -0.72 4.24 -25.58
CA GLN A 217 -0.31 5.19 -24.58
C GLN A 217 -0.27 4.54 -23.24
N THR A 218 0.94 4.44 -22.71
CA THR A 218 1.12 4.21 -21.29
C THR A 218 0.87 5.53 -20.59
N ALA A 219 -0.27 5.65 -19.94
CA ALA A 219 -0.40 6.63 -18.88
C ALA A 219 0.60 6.17 -17.81
N GLY A 220 1.75 6.85 -17.73
CA GLY A 220 2.63 6.70 -16.57
C GLY A 220 1.77 6.86 -15.31
N ALA A 221 2.18 6.28 -14.19
CA ALA A 221 1.43 6.24 -12.93
C ALA A 221 0.99 7.62 -12.34
N GLY A 222 1.09 8.72 -13.10
CA GLY A 222 0.85 10.11 -12.72
C GLY A 222 -0.38 10.78 -13.34
N GLY A 223 -1.46 10.05 -13.63
CA GLY A 223 -2.78 10.69 -13.67
C GLY A 223 -3.08 11.25 -12.28
N SER A 224 -2.89 12.57 -12.10
CA SER A 224 -2.83 13.29 -10.82
C SER A 224 -3.67 12.64 -9.70
N THR A 225 -3.01 11.89 -8.83
CA THR A 225 -3.58 11.50 -7.54
C THR A 225 -3.69 12.74 -6.68
N ALA A 226 -4.85 12.93 -6.05
CA ALA A 226 -4.92 13.80 -4.90
C ALA A 226 -3.94 13.24 -3.85
N LEU A 227 -2.88 14.00 -3.55
CA LEU A 227 -2.03 13.71 -2.40
C LEU A 227 -2.89 13.89 -1.16
N VAL A 228 -3.46 12.79 -0.65
CA VAL A 228 -4.19 12.83 0.61
C VAL A 228 -3.17 12.69 1.74
N TYR A 229 -2.80 13.82 2.32
CA TYR A 229 -1.87 13.84 3.45
C TYR A 229 -2.50 13.14 4.65
N GLY A 230 -1.78 12.14 5.17
CA GLY A 230 -2.14 11.45 6.41
C GLY A 230 -3.12 10.30 6.26
N PHE A 231 -3.45 9.83 5.06
CA PHE A 231 -4.27 8.61 4.87
C PHE A 231 -3.60 7.69 3.86
N GLY A 232 -3.62 6.36 4.08
CA GLY A 232 -3.07 5.33 3.22
C GLY A 232 -4.02 4.14 3.03
N GLN A 233 -3.92 3.50 1.87
CA GLN A 233 -4.68 2.29 1.53
C GLN A 233 -4.01 1.05 2.13
N PRO A 234 -4.72 -0.09 2.28
CA PRO A 234 -4.16 -1.34 2.81
C PRO A 234 -2.89 -1.78 2.08
N SER A 235 -2.85 -1.63 0.75
CA SER A 235 -1.67 -1.94 -0.07
C SER A 235 -0.42 -1.17 0.36
N ASP A 236 -0.61 0.09 0.78
CA ASP A 236 0.48 1.01 1.10
C ASP A 236 1.04 0.67 2.47
N VAL A 237 0.15 0.39 3.42
CA VAL A 237 0.50 -0.07 4.76
C VAL A 237 1.15 -1.44 4.71
N LEU A 238 0.68 -2.34 3.84
CA LEU A 238 1.26 -3.67 3.64
C LEU A 238 2.67 -3.58 3.04
N ALA A 239 2.89 -2.70 2.07
CA ALA A 239 4.22 -2.46 1.51
C ALA A 239 5.19 -1.88 2.57
N LEU A 240 4.72 -0.95 3.41
CA LEU A 240 5.51 -0.45 4.54
C LEU A 240 5.79 -1.56 5.56
N GLU A 241 4.80 -2.40 5.89
CA GLU A 241 4.95 -3.53 6.81
C GLU A 241 6.00 -4.51 6.31
N GLN A 242 6.01 -4.82 5.01
CA GLN A 242 7.06 -5.63 4.38
C GLN A 242 8.44 -4.99 4.53
N ILE A 243 8.59 -3.71 4.17
CA ILE A 243 9.89 -3.00 4.28
C ILE A 243 10.40 -3.02 5.72
N TYR A 244 9.58 -2.66 6.71
CA TYR A 244 10.03 -2.57 8.11
C TYR A 244 10.17 -3.91 8.81
N SER A 245 9.42 -4.94 8.39
CA SER A 245 9.60 -6.30 8.93
C SER A 245 10.98 -6.88 8.65
N THR A 246 11.64 -6.47 7.56
CA THR A 246 13.03 -6.87 7.24
C THR A 246 14.05 -6.19 8.15
N THR A 247 13.69 -5.08 8.81
CA THR A 247 14.58 -4.29 9.68
C THR A 247 14.46 -4.70 11.16
N ASP A 248 13.32 -5.26 11.57
CA ASP A 248 13.07 -5.73 12.94
C ASP A 248 13.76 -7.09 13.24
N GLY A 249 14.23 -7.81 12.22
CA GLY A 249 15.03 -9.03 12.35
C GLY A 249 16.51 -8.69 12.52
N ASN A 250 17.04 -8.84 13.74
CA ASN A 250 18.40 -8.42 14.06
C ASN A 250 19.48 -9.29 13.37
N THR A 251 20.58 -8.62 13.02
CA THR A 251 21.93 -9.08 12.65
C THR A 251 22.25 -9.29 11.17
N ASN A 252 23.30 -8.58 10.76
CA ASN A 252 24.21 -8.84 9.65
C ASN A 252 24.04 -10.18 8.91
N GLN A 253 23.99 -10.05 7.57
CA GLN A 253 24.25 -11.06 6.54
C GLN A 253 23.06 -11.88 6.00
N THR A 254 23.07 -11.94 4.67
CA THR A 254 22.27 -12.80 3.76
C THR A 254 20.77 -12.51 3.66
N TRP A 255 20.45 -11.78 2.60
CA TRP A 255 19.13 -11.65 2.00
C TRP A 255 18.60 -13.02 1.60
N LEU A 256 17.55 -13.52 2.27
CA LEU A 256 16.56 -14.53 1.82
C LEU A 256 15.63 -14.89 3.00
N PRO A 257 14.36 -15.26 2.76
CA PRO A 257 13.26 -14.33 2.58
C PRO A 257 12.23 -14.42 3.73
N GLN A 258 11.48 -13.33 3.89
CA GLN A 258 10.21 -13.14 4.62
C GLN A 258 9.17 -14.30 4.65
N TYR A 259 9.43 -15.44 3.98
CA TYR A 259 8.58 -16.62 3.91
C TYR A 259 8.68 -17.58 5.11
N TYR A 260 9.81 -17.61 5.83
CA TYR A 260 9.99 -18.58 6.93
C TYR A 260 9.57 -18.06 8.31
N TRP A 261 9.40 -16.74 8.45
CA TRP A 261 8.98 -16.08 9.69
C TRP A 261 7.85 -15.10 9.36
N THR A 262 6.78 -15.61 8.77
CA THR A 262 5.56 -14.85 8.49
C THR A 262 4.87 -14.51 9.82
N LYS A 263 5.24 -13.38 10.43
CA LYS A 263 4.34 -12.72 11.38
C LYS A 263 3.04 -12.41 10.62
N PRO A 264 1.86 -12.79 11.14
CA PRO A 264 0.61 -12.52 10.45
C PRO A 264 0.47 -11.02 10.23
N THR A 265 0.16 -10.61 9.00
CA THR A 265 -0.12 -9.20 8.71
C THR A 265 -1.25 -8.73 9.62
N LEU A 266 -1.09 -7.53 10.15
CA LEU A 266 -2.15 -6.86 10.88
C LEU A 266 -3.07 -6.08 9.93
N VAL A 267 -2.64 -5.85 8.68
CA VAL A 267 -3.41 -5.13 7.66
C VAL A 267 -4.62 -5.94 7.22
N SER A 268 -5.78 -5.30 7.20
CA SER A 268 -7.04 -5.90 6.79
C SER A 268 -7.45 -5.36 5.41
N ALA A 269 -7.87 -6.25 4.52
CA ALA A 269 -8.31 -5.89 3.18
C ALA A 269 -9.61 -5.07 3.26
N GLY A 270 -9.68 -3.97 2.48
CA GLY A 270 -10.86 -3.09 2.40
C GLY A 270 -10.93 -1.99 3.46
N ASP A 271 -10.03 -1.97 4.45
CA ASP A 271 -9.96 -0.88 5.43
C ASP A 271 -9.22 0.34 4.88
N THR A 272 -9.39 1.52 5.46
CA THR A 272 -8.53 2.69 5.19
C THR A 272 -7.77 3.04 6.46
N TYR A 273 -6.51 3.46 6.33
CA TYR A 273 -5.64 3.78 7.46
C TYR A 273 -5.26 5.26 7.44
N LYS A 274 -5.21 5.88 8.62
CA LYS A 274 -4.55 7.17 8.82
C LYS A 274 -3.08 6.93 9.12
N LEU A 275 -2.19 7.65 8.44
CA LEU A 275 -0.73 7.54 8.62
C LEU A 275 -0.18 8.77 9.34
N ASP A 276 0.20 8.57 10.60
CA ASP A 276 0.90 9.58 11.40
C ASP A 276 2.36 9.15 11.57
N THR A 277 3.30 10.05 11.30
CA THR A 277 4.75 9.78 11.52
C THR A 277 5.27 10.66 12.63
N LEU A 278 5.80 10.00 13.66
CA LEU A 278 6.49 10.64 14.76
C LEU A 278 7.99 10.62 14.47
N MET A 279 8.61 11.77 14.28
CA MET A 279 10.06 11.88 14.05
C MET A 279 10.75 12.53 15.24
N PHE A 280 11.84 11.92 15.71
CA PHE A 280 12.62 12.40 16.84
C PHE A 280 14.11 12.03 16.69
N PRO A 281 15.05 12.91 17.09
CA PRO A 281 16.46 12.59 17.09
C PRO A 281 16.81 11.67 18.26
N LEU A 282 17.69 10.70 18.01
CA LEU A 282 18.34 9.91 19.04
C LEU A 282 19.82 10.28 19.08
N ASN A 283 20.23 10.93 20.17
CA ASN A 283 21.62 11.28 20.40
C ASN A 283 22.37 10.04 20.88
N HIS A 284 23.44 9.67 20.19
CA HIS A 284 24.41 8.73 20.75
C HIS A 284 25.33 9.51 21.69
N GLU A 285 25.27 9.20 22.99
CA GLU A 285 26.26 9.71 23.95
C GLU A 285 27.48 8.79 23.93
N ASN A 286 28.58 9.25 23.33
CA ASN A 286 29.90 8.67 23.57
C ASN A 286 30.59 9.45 24.70
N ALA A 287 31.42 8.77 25.50
CA ALA A 287 32.06 9.32 26.69
C ALA A 287 32.96 10.57 26.47
N ILE A 288 33.17 10.98 25.22
CA ILE A 288 34.08 12.07 24.84
C ILE A 288 33.33 13.20 24.11
N ASP A 289 32.17 12.93 23.47
CA ASP A 289 31.46 13.95 22.70
C ASP A 289 30.02 13.51 22.32
N LYS A 290 29.08 14.47 22.23
CA LYS A 290 27.73 14.23 21.69
C LYS A 290 27.79 14.28 20.16
N VAL A 291 28.00 13.13 19.51
CA VAL A 291 28.15 13.10 18.04
C VAL A 291 27.13 12.16 17.39
N HIS A 292 26.43 12.73 16.40
CA HIS A 292 25.40 12.17 15.52
C HIS A 292 24.04 11.87 16.16
N ALA A 293 23.11 12.82 16.01
CA ALA A 293 21.68 12.59 16.14
C ALA A 293 21.19 11.80 14.92
N THR A 294 20.96 10.50 15.06
CA THR A 294 20.22 9.76 14.03
C THR A 294 18.73 10.06 14.21
N THR A 295 18.05 10.52 13.16
CA THR A 295 16.60 10.73 13.24
C THR A 295 15.91 9.37 13.22
N GLN A 296 15.16 9.07 14.27
CA GLN A 296 14.31 7.91 14.40
C GLN A 296 12.88 8.28 13.97
N SER A 297 12.12 7.29 13.51
CA SER A 297 10.70 7.49 13.27
C SER A 297 9.84 6.33 13.77
N LEU A 298 8.67 6.67 14.32
CA LEU A 298 7.58 5.74 14.56
C LEU A 298 6.43 6.11 13.62
N ILE A 299 6.10 5.21 12.71
CA ILE A 299 4.95 5.34 11.82
C ILE A 299 3.77 4.59 12.46
N LEU A 300 2.66 5.29 12.63
CA LEU A 300 1.40 4.75 13.09
C LEU A 300 0.45 4.63 11.90
N ALA A 301 0.00 3.41 11.60
CA ALA A 301 -1.07 3.15 10.65
C ALA A 301 -2.35 2.83 11.41
N LEU A 302 -3.21 3.83 11.60
CA LEU A 302 -4.42 3.77 12.43
C LEU A 302 -5.64 3.47 11.58
N LYS A 303 -6.35 2.37 11.82
CA LYS A 303 -7.59 2.06 11.09
C LYS A 303 -8.63 3.18 11.27
N THR A 304 -9.12 3.73 10.16
CA THR A 304 -10.12 4.81 10.14
C THR A 304 -11.49 4.31 10.61
N GLY A 305 -12.31 5.24 11.13
CA GLY A 305 -13.66 4.93 11.61
C GLY A 305 -13.73 4.13 12.91
N THR A 306 -12.60 4.00 13.64
CA THR A 306 -12.54 3.28 14.93
C THR A 306 -12.52 4.25 16.12
N THR A 307 -13.06 3.83 17.26
CA THR A 307 -12.92 4.59 18.52
C THR A 307 -11.47 4.71 18.97
N GLN A 308 -10.63 3.72 18.62
CA GLN A 308 -9.20 3.75 18.88
C GLN A 308 -8.50 4.90 18.17
N LEU A 309 -8.87 5.24 16.93
CA LEU A 309 -8.32 6.39 16.22
C LEU A 309 -8.48 7.67 17.05
N THR A 310 -9.71 7.95 17.51
CA THR A 310 -10.03 9.15 18.30
C THR A 310 -9.27 9.18 19.63
N SER A 311 -9.18 8.03 20.32
CA SER A 311 -8.40 7.93 21.58
C SER A 311 -6.92 8.19 21.33
N VAL A 312 -6.33 7.58 20.31
CA VAL A 312 -4.93 7.76 19.95
C VAL A 312 -4.64 9.21 19.56
N GLU A 313 -5.48 9.84 18.73
CA GLU A 313 -5.31 11.24 18.34
C GLU A 313 -5.39 12.18 19.54
N THR A 314 -6.32 11.94 20.46
CA THR A 314 -6.45 12.72 21.70
C THR A 314 -5.21 12.55 22.58
N ILE A 315 -4.72 11.33 22.76
CA ILE A 315 -3.51 11.03 23.55
C ILE A 315 -2.27 11.66 22.90
N LEU A 316 -2.12 11.58 21.58
CA LEU A 316 -1.03 12.26 20.87
C LEU A 316 -1.12 13.78 21.05
N GLY A 317 -2.33 14.35 21.02
CA GLY A 317 -2.56 15.77 21.33
C GLY A 317 -2.09 16.16 22.73
N ILE A 318 -2.36 15.33 23.74
CA ILE A 318 -1.90 15.53 25.12
C ILE A 318 -0.37 15.39 25.19
N LEU A 319 0.19 14.33 24.60
CA LEU A 319 1.61 14.03 24.57
C LEU A 319 2.46 15.18 24.02
N PHE A 320 1.98 15.84 22.97
CA PHE A 320 2.71 16.89 22.28
C PHE A 320 2.17 18.30 22.54
N SER A 321 1.19 18.44 23.43
CA SER A 321 0.77 19.77 23.91
C SER A 321 1.95 20.46 24.59
N ALA A 322 2.12 21.76 24.29
CA ALA A 322 3.19 22.56 24.87
C ALA A 322 3.12 22.46 26.39
N THR A 323 4.20 21.98 27.01
CA THR A 323 4.34 21.97 28.46
C THR A 323 4.29 23.42 28.92
N THR A 324 3.15 23.89 29.43
CA THR A 324 3.12 25.11 30.23
C THR A 324 3.96 24.84 31.46
N VAL A 325 5.20 25.33 31.42
CA VAL A 325 6.06 25.41 32.59
C VAL A 325 5.38 26.42 33.52
N VAL A 326 4.80 25.93 34.61
CA VAL A 326 4.38 26.76 35.74
C VAL A 326 5.54 26.84 36.71
#